data_AF-A0A6I5ZNK3-F1
#
_entry.id   AF-A0A6I5ZNK3-F1
#
_cell.length_a   1.000
_cell.length_b   1.000
_cell.length_c   1.000
_cell.angle_alpha   90.00
_cell.angle_beta   90.00
_cell.angle_gamma   90.00
#
_symmetry.space_group_name_H-M   'P 1'
#
loop_
_entity.id
_entity.type
_entity.pdbx_description
1 polymer ?
#
loop_
_entity_poly.entity_id
_entity_poly.type
_entity_poly.pdbx_seq_one_letter_code
_entity_poly.pdbx_strand_id
1 'polypeptide(L)'
;MQLVTSIIPQLSKFWELPYRQPPYNSRYWGHPLHNLCSYPSKLKPAIAHILIRYFTEPGDVVLDPFSGVGTIPLAACLEGRTGIGIDLNPLAYWATLSKTNVPQAASIQALVSELTAQLAHIDVTDIIRQEHYEMEIQEFFHEQSGLNI
;
A
#
# COMPACT_ATOMS: atom_id res chain seq x y z
N MET A 1 5.43 15.80 -32.12
CA MET A 1 6.11 17.08 -31.80
C MET A 1 5.55 17.75 -30.55
N GLN A 2 4.21 17.85 -30.37
CA GLN A 2 3.57 18.44 -29.17
C GLN A 2 3.88 17.76 -27.81
N LEU A 3 3.96 16.42 -27.78
CA LEU A 3 4.25 15.65 -26.56
C LEU A 3 5.65 15.95 -25.98
N VAL A 4 6.65 16.17 -26.83
CA VAL A 4 8.02 16.51 -26.40
C VAL A 4 8.07 17.93 -25.84
N THR A 5 7.26 18.84 -26.40
CA THR A 5 7.21 20.25 -25.96
C THR A 5 6.56 20.40 -24.59
N SER A 6 5.62 19.53 -24.21
CA SER A 6 4.95 19.58 -22.89
C SER A 6 5.78 18.94 -21.76
N ILE A 7 6.60 17.93 -22.07
CA ILE A 7 7.36 17.17 -21.06
C ILE A 7 8.61 17.92 -20.57
N ILE A 8 9.36 18.58 -21.46
CA ILE A 8 10.65 19.22 -21.10
C ILE A 8 10.51 20.21 -19.92
N PRO A 9 9.54 21.15 -19.90
CA PRO A 9 9.38 22.06 -18.78
C PRO A 9 9.08 21.34 -17.45
N GLN A 10 8.33 20.23 -17.51
CA GLN A 10 7.97 19.45 -16.33
C GLN A 10 9.15 18.63 -15.81
N LEU A 11 10.01 18.13 -16.71
CA LEU A 11 11.29 17.53 -16.34
C LEU A 11 12.20 18.54 -15.65
N SER A 12 12.29 19.78 -16.15
CA SER A 12 13.07 20.83 -15.50
C SER A 12 12.58 21.11 -14.08
N LYS A 13 11.26 21.24 -13.87
CA LYS A 13 10.68 21.40 -12.52
C LYS A 13 10.94 20.19 -11.63
N PHE A 14 10.84 18.97 -12.17
CA PHE A 14 11.13 17.76 -11.40
C PHE A 14 12.61 17.68 -10.99
N TRP A 15 13.51 18.18 -11.83
CA TRP A 15 14.96 18.20 -11.58
C TRP A 15 15.36 19.12 -10.42
N GLU A 16 14.51 20.07 -10.03
CA GLU A 16 14.69 20.87 -8.81
C GLU A 16 14.45 20.05 -7.52
N LEU A 17 14.12 18.76 -7.65
CA LEU A 17 13.90 17.80 -6.57
C LEU A 17 12.83 18.28 -5.57
N PRO A 18 11.63 18.68 -6.02
CA PRO A 18 10.62 19.29 -5.15
C PRO A 18 10.17 18.35 -4.01
N TYR A 19 10.29 17.03 -4.18
CA TYR A 19 10.03 16.04 -3.13
C TYR A 19 11.02 16.06 -1.96
N ARG A 20 12.11 16.84 -2.06
CA ARG A 20 13.06 17.11 -0.97
C ARG A 20 12.75 18.40 -0.22
N GLN A 21 11.81 19.21 -0.71
CA GLN A 21 11.42 20.48 -0.10
C GLN A 21 10.15 20.31 0.75
N PRO A 22 9.96 21.11 1.82
CA PRO A 22 8.70 21.12 2.57
C PRO A 22 7.50 21.47 1.68
N PRO A 23 6.31 20.86 1.88
CA PRO A 23 6.01 19.86 2.91
C PRO A 23 6.39 18.41 2.52
N TYR A 24 6.89 18.20 1.29
CA TYR A 24 7.10 16.89 0.68
C TYR A 24 8.34 16.13 1.18
N ASN A 25 9.23 16.79 1.94
CA ASN A 25 10.49 16.24 2.42
C ASN A 25 10.33 15.08 3.41
N SER A 26 9.21 14.98 4.13
CA SER A 26 8.94 13.86 5.04
C SER A 26 8.76 12.52 4.30
N ARG A 27 9.32 11.45 4.87
CA ARG A 27 9.15 10.07 4.36
C ARG A 27 7.70 9.59 4.43
N TYR A 28 6.93 10.10 5.39
CA TYR A 28 5.54 9.72 5.66
C TYR A 28 4.54 10.75 5.12
N TRP A 29 4.99 11.74 4.35
CA TRP A 29 4.10 12.71 3.72
C TRP A 29 3.08 12.01 2.80
N GLY A 30 1.85 12.52 2.76
CA GLY A 30 0.78 12.03 1.89
C GLY A 30 -0.31 11.27 2.65
N HIS A 31 -1.15 10.55 1.90
CA HIS A 31 -2.28 9.83 2.45
C HIS A 31 -1.84 8.64 3.34
N PRO A 32 -2.47 8.39 4.51
CA PRO A 32 -2.08 7.31 5.42
C PRO A 32 -2.04 5.91 4.78
N LEU A 33 -2.86 5.67 3.76
CA LEU A 33 -2.90 4.40 3.02
C LEU A 33 -1.57 4.02 2.36
N HIS A 34 -0.66 4.96 2.10
CA HIS A 34 0.70 4.61 1.65
C HIS A 34 1.46 3.74 2.68
N ASN A 35 1.05 3.79 3.95
CA ASN A 35 1.66 3.06 5.07
C ASN A 35 0.84 1.85 5.54
N LEU A 36 -0.21 1.45 4.80
CA LEU A 36 -1.07 0.31 5.18
C LEU A 36 -0.30 -1.00 5.41
N CYS A 37 0.78 -1.21 4.66
CA CYS A 37 1.60 -2.42 4.73
C CYS A 37 3.09 -2.09 4.66
N SER A 38 3.90 -2.76 5.48
CA SER A 38 5.35 -2.74 5.39
C SER A 38 5.80 -3.54 4.17
N TYR A 39 6.66 -2.95 3.35
CA TYR A 39 7.21 -3.59 2.15
C TYR A 39 8.60 -3.01 1.89
N PRO A 40 9.59 -3.83 1.49
CA PRO A 40 10.91 -3.33 1.15
C PRO A 40 10.85 -2.39 -0.06
N SER A 41 11.78 -1.44 -0.12
CA SER A 41 12.01 -0.61 -1.31
C SER A 41 10.82 0.21 -1.82
N LYS A 42 9.87 0.57 -0.95
CA LYS A 42 8.71 1.42 -1.31
C LYS A 42 9.15 2.81 -1.81
N LEU A 43 8.58 3.23 -2.93
CA LEU A 43 8.68 4.60 -3.41
C LEU A 43 8.09 5.58 -2.39
N LYS A 44 8.77 6.72 -2.20
CA LYS A 44 8.27 7.82 -1.37
C LYS A 44 6.98 8.41 -1.97
N PRO A 45 5.87 8.54 -1.22
CA PRO A 45 4.60 9.04 -1.76
C PRO A 45 4.69 10.41 -2.41
N ALA A 46 5.51 11.31 -1.86
CA ALA A 46 5.76 12.63 -2.44
C ALA A 46 6.30 12.58 -3.88
N ILE A 47 7.18 11.61 -4.17
CA ILE A 47 7.72 11.44 -5.53
C ILE A 47 6.58 11.03 -6.47
N ALA A 48 5.77 10.06 -6.06
CA ALA A 48 4.60 9.62 -6.82
C ALA A 48 3.64 10.78 -7.10
N HIS A 49 3.22 11.52 -6.07
CA HIS A 49 2.34 12.68 -6.19
C HIS A 49 2.85 13.70 -7.23
N ILE A 50 4.14 14.05 -7.16
CA ILE A 50 4.74 15.02 -8.08
C ILE A 50 4.77 14.48 -9.52
N LEU A 51 5.19 13.22 -9.71
CA LEU A 51 5.23 12.60 -11.03
C LEU A 51 3.83 12.57 -11.67
N ILE A 52 2.81 12.17 -10.92
CA ILE A 52 1.43 12.17 -11.40
C ILE A 52 1.02 13.58 -11.82
N ARG A 53 1.22 14.59 -10.96
CA ARG A 53 0.78 15.97 -11.25
C ARG A 53 1.54 16.63 -12.39
N TYR A 54 2.78 16.27 -12.63
CA TYR A 54 3.63 16.91 -13.63
C TYR A 54 3.46 16.29 -15.01
N PHE A 55 3.16 15.00 -15.09
CA PHE A 55 3.19 14.25 -16.35
C PHE A 55 1.83 13.67 -16.78
N THR A 56 0.76 13.95 -16.04
CA THR A 56 -0.60 13.48 -16.34
C THR A 56 -1.63 14.54 -16.00
N GLU A 57 -2.80 14.48 -16.62
CA GLU A 57 -3.96 15.30 -16.32
C GLU A 57 -5.05 14.49 -15.59
N PRO A 58 -5.94 15.13 -14.81
CA PRO A 58 -7.10 14.44 -14.25
C PRO A 58 -7.90 13.69 -15.32
N GLY A 59 -8.32 12.46 -15.02
CA GLY A 59 -8.97 11.57 -15.97
C GLY A 59 -8.03 10.68 -16.79
N ASP A 60 -6.71 10.94 -16.79
CA ASP A 60 -5.74 10.05 -17.43
C ASP A 60 -5.68 8.67 -16.75
N VAL A 61 -5.19 7.68 -17.51
CA VAL A 61 -4.86 6.35 -17.02
C VAL A 61 -3.36 6.25 -16.79
N VAL A 62 -2.95 5.79 -15.61
CA VAL A 62 -1.55 5.66 -15.20
C VAL A 62 -1.23 4.20 -14.91
N LEU A 63 -0.26 3.66 -15.65
CA LEU A 63 0.22 2.29 -15.48
C LEU A 63 1.56 2.26 -14.74
N ASP A 64 1.64 1.46 -13.69
CA ASP A 64 2.89 1.05 -13.04
C ASP A 64 3.05 -0.47 -13.18
N PRO A 65 3.95 -0.95 -14.07
CA PRO A 65 4.12 -2.37 -14.33
C PRO A 65 4.89 -3.12 -13.22
N PHE A 66 5.45 -2.40 -12.23
CA PHE A 66 6.20 -2.96 -11.10
C PHE A 66 5.81 -2.25 -9.80
N SER A 67 4.50 -2.26 -9.51
CA SER A 67 3.91 -1.31 -8.56
C SER A 67 4.28 -1.54 -7.11
N GLY A 68 4.83 -2.71 -6.77
CA GLY A 68 4.96 -3.14 -5.37
C GLY A 68 3.61 -2.99 -4.68
N VAL A 69 3.62 -2.39 -3.49
CA VAL A 69 2.38 -2.11 -2.73
C VAL A 69 1.59 -0.88 -3.20
N GLY A 70 1.76 -0.46 -4.46
CA GLY A 70 0.81 0.42 -5.13
C GLY A 70 0.96 1.91 -4.84
N THR A 71 2.18 2.42 -4.63
CA THR A 71 2.39 3.86 -4.37
C THR A 71 1.95 4.74 -5.55
N ILE A 72 2.34 4.39 -6.79
CA ILE A 72 1.95 5.15 -7.99
C ILE A 72 0.43 5.00 -8.27
N PRO A 73 -0.16 3.78 -8.31
CA PRO A 73 -1.60 3.62 -8.50
C PRO A 73 -2.45 4.40 -7.48
N LEU A 74 -2.10 4.34 -6.18
CA LEU A 74 -2.80 5.10 -5.16
C LEU A 74 -2.65 6.61 -5.38
N ALA A 75 -1.46 7.10 -5.69
CA ALA A 75 -1.24 8.52 -5.96
C ALA A 75 -2.05 9.00 -7.19
N ALA A 76 -2.14 8.18 -8.24
CA ALA A 76 -2.99 8.46 -9.39
C ALA A 76 -4.46 8.61 -8.97
N CYS A 77 -5.00 7.65 -8.21
CA CYS A 77 -6.38 7.70 -7.72
C CYS A 77 -6.66 8.94 -6.87
N LEU A 78 -5.75 9.28 -5.93
CA LEU A 78 -5.89 10.46 -5.06
C LEU A 78 -5.91 11.77 -5.84
N GLU A 79 -5.25 11.80 -6.99
CA GLU A 79 -5.18 12.95 -7.88
C GLU A 79 -6.29 12.96 -8.95
N GLY A 80 -7.25 12.03 -8.90
CA GLY A 80 -8.36 11.98 -9.86
C GLY A 80 -7.98 11.37 -11.22
N ARG A 81 -6.99 10.47 -11.25
CA ARG A 81 -6.61 9.63 -12.39
C ARG A 81 -7.02 8.18 -12.12
N THR A 82 -7.04 7.34 -13.15
CA THR A 82 -7.17 5.88 -12.98
C THR A 82 -5.79 5.25 -12.82
N GLY A 83 -5.48 4.72 -11.64
CA GLY A 83 -4.22 4.00 -11.38
C GLY A 83 -4.33 2.50 -11.64
N ILE A 84 -3.43 1.95 -12.45
CA ILE A 84 -3.29 0.51 -12.73
C ILE A 84 -1.91 0.06 -12.24
N GLY A 85 -1.89 -0.89 -11.31
CA GLY A 85 -0.67 -1.49 -10.78
C GLY A 85 -0.56 -2.96 -11.13
N ILE A 86 0.62 -3.39 -11.56
CA ILE A 86 0.95 -4.80 -11.80
C ILE A 86 2.15 -5.15 -10.92
N ASP A 87 2.05 -6.28 -10.22
CA ASP A 87 3.16 -6.88 -9.49
C ASP A 87 2.98 -8.40 -9.44
N LEU A 88 4.07 -9.16 -9.45
CA LEU A 88 4.03 -10.61 -9.38
C LEU A 88 3.75 -11.12 -7.94
N ASN A 89 4.11 -10.33 -6.93
CA ASN A 89 3.96 -10.73 -5.54
C ASN A 89 2.48 -10.63 -5.11
N PRO A 90 1.85 -11.73 -4.63
CA PRO A 90 0.47 -11.71 -4.16
C PRO A 90 0.21 -10.69 -3.05
N LEU A 91 1.16 -10.48 -2.13
CA LEU A 91 1.04 -9.46 -1.08
C LEU A 91 0.97 -8.06 -1.67
N ALA A 92 1.79 -7.78 -2.68
CA ALA A 92 1.83 -6.50 -3.38
C ALA A 92 0.50 -6.23 -4.11
N TYR A 93 -0.07 -7.26 -4.74
CA TYR A 93 -1.39 -7.21 -5.36
C TYR A 93 -2.48 -6.82 -4.34
N TRP A 94 -2.62 -7.58 -3.25
CA TRP A 94 -3.66 -7.32 -2.24
C TRP A 94 -3.49 -5.97 -1.54
N ALA A 95 -2.24 -5.59 -1.25
CA ALA A 95 -1.92 -4.29 -0.67
C ALA A 95 -2.24 -3.12 -1.63
N THR A 96 -2.09 -3.31 -2.93
CA THR A 96 -2.48 -2.30 -3.93
C THR A 96 -4.00 -2.23 -4.04
N LEU A 97 -4.67 -3.38 -4.21
CA LEU A 97 -6.13 -3.48 -4.37
C LEU A 97 -6.88 -2.84 -3.20
N SER A 98 -6.45 -3.13 -1.96
CA SER A 98 -7.06 -2.54 -0.76
C SER A 98 -6.95 -1.01 -0.67
N LYS A 99 -5.95 -0.42 -1.32
CA LYS A 99 -5.73 1.04 -1.33
C LYS A 99 -6.48 1.74 -2.47
N THR A 100 -6.54 1.10 -3.63
CA THR A 100 -7.13 1.70 -4.84
C THR A 100 -8.60 1.39 -5.00
N ASN A 101 -9.10 0.33 -4.34
CA ASN A 101 -10.48 -0.10 -4.40
C ASN A 101 -11.03 -0.31 -2.97
N VAL A 102 -11.31 0.80 -2.29
CA VAL A 102 -11.83 0.76 -0.91
C VAL A 102 -13.25 0.19 -0.94
N PRO A 103 -13.51 -0.96 -0.30
CA PRO A 103 -14.83 -1.58 -0.31
C PRO A 103 -15.84 -0.79 0.54
N GLN A 104 -17.13 -1.01 0.29
CA GLN A 104 -18.19 -0.38 1.08
C GLN A 104 -18.18 -0.88 2.52
N ALA A 105 -18.39 0.04 3.47
CA ALA A 105 -18.38 -0.27 4.90
C ALA A 105 -19.35 -1.40 5.29
N ALA A 106 -20.54 -1.43 4.67
CA ALA A 106 -21.53 -2.49 4.91
C ALA A 106 -21.01 -3.88 4.51
N SER A 107 -20.30 -3.99 3.38
CA SER A 107 -19.70 -5.25 2.94
C SER A 107 -18.60 -5.73 3.89
N ILE A 108 -17.78 -4.80 4.41
CA ILE A 108 -16.76 -5.12 5.42
C ILE A 108 -17.44 -5.64 6.70
N GLN A 109 -18.47 -4.95 7.19
CA GLN A 109 -19.18 -5.33 8.41
C GLN A 109 -19.83 -6.71 8.30
N ALA A 110 -20.46 -7.00 7.15
CA ALA A 110 -21.05 -8.30 6.89
C ALA A 110 -19.98 -9.42 6.92
N LEU A 111 -18.86 -9.21 6.22
CA LEU A 111 -17.76 -10.17 6.18
C LEU A 111 -17.15 -10.40 7.56
N VAL A 112 -16.91 -9.34 8.33
CA VAL A 112 -16.39 -9.45 9.70
C VAL A 112 -17.36 -10.25 10.58
N SER A 113 -18.65 -9.96 10.52
CA SER A 113 -19.66 -10.71 11.28
C SER A 113 -19.69 -12.19 10.93
N GLU A 114 -19.56 -12.53 9.64
CA GLU A 114 -19.50 -13.90 9.17
C GLU A 114 -18.26 -14.62 9.69
N LEU A 115 -17.07 -14.01 9.55
CA LEU A 115 -15.82 -14.58 10.02
C LEU A 115 -15.82 -14.76 11.55
N THR A 116 -16.35 -13.79 12.30
CA THR A 116 -16.49 -13.90 13.76
C THR A 116 -17.37 -15.09 14.16
N ALA A 117 -18.49 -15.30 13.46
CA ALA A 117 -19.35 -16.45 13.72
C ALA A 117 -18.65 -17.78 13.41
N GLN A 118 -17.89 -17.87 12.32
CA GLN A 118 -17.12 -19.07 11.99
C GLN A 118 -16.02 -19.34 13.01
N LEU A 119 -15.26 -18.32 13.40
CA LEU A 119 -14.18 -18.42 14.39
C LEU A 119 -14.70 -18.88 15.76
N ALA A 120 -15.92 -18.50 16.14
CA ALA A 120 -16.53 -18.94 17.41
C ALA A 120 -16.73 -20.47 17.50
N HIS A 121 -16.66 -21.18 16.38
CA HIS A 121 -16.79 -22.63 16.30
C HIS A 121 -15.45 -23.36 16.11
N ILE A 122 -14.34 -22.63 15.97
CA ILE A 122 -13.00 -23.22 15.81
C ILE A 122 -12.39 -23.43 17.20
N ASP A 123 -12.26 -24.70 17.62
CA ASP A 123 -11.48 -25.05 18.79
C ASP A 123 -9.98 -25.07 18.44
N VAL A 124 -9.30 -23.96 18.73
CA VAL A 124 -7.85 -23.82 18.52
C VAL A 124 -7.01 -24.52 19.58
N THR A 125 -7.64 -25.01 20.66
CA THR A 125 -6.91 -25.60 21.81
C THR A 125 -6.14 -26.85 21.41
N ASP A 126 -6.67 -27.62 20.44
CA ASP A 126 -6.02 -28.84 19.96
C ASP A 126 -4.94 -28.57 18.90
N ILE A 127 -5.05 -27.48 18.14
CA ILE A 127 -4.01 -27.06 17.16
C ILE A 127 -2.77 -26.55 17.89
N ILE A 128 -2.94 -25.70 18.90
CA ILE A 128 -1.84 -25.15 19.70
C ILE A 128 -1.07 -26.25 20.43
N ARG A 129 -1.74 -27.34 20.83
CA ARG A 129 -1.11 -28.49 21.51
C ARG A 129 -0.25 -29.36 20.59
N GLN A 130 -0.46 -29.31 19.27
CA GLN A 130 0.20 -30.22 18.32
C GLN A 130 1.41 -29.59 17.60
N GLU A 131 1.54 -28.27 17.58
CA GLU A 131 2.72 -27.62 16.99
C GLU A 131 3.90 -27.59 17.99
N HIS A 132 4.89 -28.43 17.73
CA HIS A 132 6.21 -28.29 18.36
C HIS A 132 6.90 -27.07 17.75
N TYR A 133 6.99 -25.97 18.50
CA TYR A 133 7.87 -24.86 18.15
C TYR A 133 9.31 -25.38 18.03
N GLU A 134 10.02 -24.98 16.98
CA GLU A 134 11.46 -25.23 16.90
C GLU A 134 12.15 -24.61 18.13
N MET A 135 13.12 -25.34 18.74
CA MET A 135 13.77 -24.92 20.00
C MET A 135 14.35 -23.49 19.91
N GLU A 136 14.79 -23.05 18.73
CA GLU A 136 15.31 -21.69 18.52
C GLU A 136 14.26 -20.60 18.73
N ILE A 137 12.98 -20.88 18.49
CA ILE A 137 11.88 -19.91 18.68
C ILE A 137 11.48 -19.84 20.16
N GLN A 138 11.65 -20.93 20.92
CA GLN A 138 11.32 -20.97 22.35
C GLN A 138 12.16 -19.98 23.17
N GLU A 139 13.43 -19.76 22.80
CA GLU A 139 14.30 -18.79 23.50
C GLU A 139 13.81 -17.34 23.36
N PHE A 140 13.09 -17.02 22.28
CA PHE A 140 12.49 -15.69 22.06
C PHE A 140 11.02 -15.61 22.47
N PHE A 141 10.41 -16.73 22.87
CA PHE A 141 9.06 -16.77 23.40
C PHE A 141 9.07 -16.27 24.84
N HIS A 142 8.31 -15.21 25.12
CA HIS A 142 8.12 -14.69 26.47
C HIS A 142 6.62 -14.79 26.79
N GLU A 143 6.24 -15.37 27.93
CA GLU A 143 4.82 -15.61 28.27
C GLU A 143 3.97 -14.32 28.23
N GLN A 144 4.58 -13.15 28.44
CA GLN A 144 3.90 -11.85 28.38
C GLN A 144 3.84 -11.21 26.98
N SER A 145 4.51 -11.76 25.97
CA SER A 145 4.45 -11.24 24.58
C SER A 145 3.35 -11.87 23.73
N GLY A 146 2.72 -12.94 24.22
CA GLY A 146 1.43 -13.41 23.72
C GLY A 146 0.37 -12.34 24.00
N LEU A 147 -0.27 -11.85 22.94
CA LEU A 147 -1.39 -10.92 23.02
C LEU A 147 -2.39 -11.42 24.08
N ASN A 148 -2.63 -10.60 25.11
CA ASN A 148 -3.85 -10.69 25.92
C ASN A 148 -5.03 -10.34 25.01
N ILE A 149 -5.54 -11.34 24.28
CA ILE A 149 -6.82 -11.30 23.58
C ILE A 149 -7.84 -12.04 24.43
#